data_AF-A0AA96MW49-F1
#
_entry.id   AF-A0AA96MW49-F1
#
_cell.length_a   1.000
_cell.length_b   1.000
_cell.length_c   1.000
_cell.angle_alpha   90.00
_cell.angle_beta   90.00
_cell.angle_gamma   90.00
#
_symmetry.space_group_name_H-M   'P 1'
#
loop_
_entity.id
_entity.type
_entity.pdbx_description
1 polymer ?
#
loop_
_entity_poly.entity_id
_entity_poly.type
_entity_poly.pdbx_seq_one_letter_code
_entity_poly.pdbx_strand_id
1 'polypeptide(L)'
;MRKQYQVEILHDTSHQVYIPFEAASKTKLLKIAFGSKSIETKIDNQPNGKEMISLSEDIAEQLNFPDLKVPLHIFIDDETLFIGPLVGIFTSGFIPFPIRPIGERSLFFAKLLSVKKSVGAMPFVFGEQHIDWDQGLISGLFYHDNGWKTFKVPFPNVIYDRLPNRKSERLAEQNNIKVRLQSEYLIPWYNPGFFNKLDIFDRLIQDDTIAKFLPETHPFVSFSEIERMLGEFGHVYIKPVNGSLGLGIHQIL
;
A
#
# COMPACT_ATOMS: atom_id res chain seq x y z
N MET A 1 2.46 20.70 -6.93
CA MET A 1 2.10 19.58 -6.01
C MET A 1 0.60 19.65 -5.77
N ARG A 2 -0.11 18.51 -5.73
CA ARG A 2 -1.53 18.50 -5.33
C ARG A 2 -1.64 18.99 -3.87
N LYS A 3 -2.60 19.87 -3.57
CA LYS A 3 -2.83 20.35 -2.19
C LYS A 3 -3.31 19.19 -1.29
N GLN A 4 -3.05 19.32 -0.01
CA GLN A 4 -3.50 18.40 1.04
C GLN A 4 -4.35 19.19 2.03
N TYR A 5 -5.41 18.58 2.52
CA TYR A 5 -6.37 19.23 3.42
C TYR A 5 -6.53 18.40 4.68
N GLN A 6 -6.51 19.04 5.85
CA GLN A 6 -6.95 18.37 7.08
C GLN A 6 -8.44 18.04 6.97
N VAL A 7 -8.82 16.93 7.59
CA VAL A 7 -10.21 16.53 7.73
C VAL A 7 -10.60 16.70 9.20
N GLU A 8 -11.66 17.46 9.48
CA GLU A 8 -12.29 17.54 10.80
C GLU A 8 -13.65 16.83 10.79
N ILE A 9 -14.04 16.32 11.97
CA ILE A 9 -15.37 15.78 12.21
C ILE A 9 -16.17 16.80 13.01
N LEU A 10 -17.39 17.11 12.54
CA LEU A 10 -18.33 18.02 13.16
C LEU A 10 -19.40 17.22 13.92
N HIS A 11 -19.58 17.52 15.20
CA HIS A 11 -20.52 16.80 16.07
C HIS A 11 -21.93 17.43 16.13
N ASP A 12 -22.05 18.72 15.83
CA ASP A 12 -23.32 19.47 15.95
C ASP A 12 -24.10 19.61 14.64
N THR A 13 -23.67 18.87 13.60
CA THR A 13 -24.27 18.91 12.25
C THR A 13 -24.52 17.50 11.75
N SER A 14 -25.46 17.34 10.83
CA SER A 14 -25.80 16.04 10.24
C SER A 14 -25.91 16.14 8.72
N HIS A 15 -25.52 15.07 8.02
CA HIS A 15 -25.63 14.93 6.56
C HIS A 15 -24.95 16.05 5.77
N GLN A 16 -23.81 16.56 6.26
CA GLN A 16 -23.11 17.68 5.65
C GLN A 16 -21.63 17.38 5.42
N VAL A 17 -21.16 17.82 4.26
CA VAL A 17 -19.74 17.84 3.90
C VAL A 17 -19.38 19.24 3.46
N TYR A 18 -18.32 19.79 4.05
CA TYR A 18 -17.76 21.07 3.66
C TYR A 18 -16.38 20.89 3.04
N ILE A 19 -16.15 21.49 1.88
CA ILE A 19 -14.85 21.48 1.20
C ILE A 19 -14.26 22.89 1.08
N PRO A 20 -12.92 23.03 1.00
CA PRO A 20 -12.28 24.30 0.72
C PRO A 20 -12.79 24.89 -0.60
N PHE A 21 -12.88 26.22 -0.70
CA PHE A 21 -13.37 26.88 -1.92
C PHE A 21 -12.55 26.52 -3.17
N GLU A 22 -11.24 26.36 -3.03
CA GLU A 22 -10.35 25.95 -4.12
C GLU A 22 -10.51 24.49 -4.56
N ALA A 23 -11.12 23.66 -3.72
CA ALA A 23 -11.47 22.29 -4.03
C ALA A 23 -12.80 22.18 -4.79
N ALA A 24 -13.54 23.29 -4.93
CA ALA A 24 -14.81 23.30 -5.62
C ALA A 24 -14.66 22.87 -7.08
N SER A 25 -15.50 21.93 -7.50
CA SER A 25 -15.60 21.53 -8.90
C SER A 25 -16.60 22.42 -9.64
N LYS A 26 -16.41 22.56 -10.96
CA LYS A 26 -17.44 23.12 -11.85
C LYS A 26 -18.65 22.20 -11.94
N THR A 27 -18.44 20.90 -11.76
CA THR A 27 -19.48 19.88 -11.69
C THR A 27 -20.05 19.82 -10.28
N LYS A 28 -21.37 19.67 -10.16
CA LYS A 28 -22.02 19.49 -8.87
C LYS A 28 -21.58 18.16 -8.27
N LEU A 29 -20.98 18.20 -7.08
CA LEU A 29 -20.57 17.00 -6.36
C LEU A 29 -21.78 16.44 -5.60
N LEU A 30 -22.08 15.16 -5.80
CA LEU A 30 -23.22 14.47 -5.19
C LEU A 30 -22.79 13.33 -4.27
N LYS A 31 -21.53 12.87 -4.38
CA LYS A 31 -21.00 11.74 -3.63
C LYS A 31 -19.68 12.08 -2.97
N ILE A 32 -19.47 11.51 -1.80
CA ILE A 32 -18.17 11.45 -1.12
C ILE A 32 -17.71 10.00 -0.99
N ALA A 33 -16.42 9.75 -1.16
CA ALA A 33 -15.84 8.42 -1.09
C ALA A 33 -14.55 8.38 -0.26
N PHE A 34 -14.36 7.25 0.42
CA PHE A 34 -13.16 6.91 1.18
C PHE A 34 -12.92 5.40 1.04
N GLY A 35 -11.76 5.00 0.53
CA GLY A 35 -11.53 3.60 0.13
C GLY A 35 -12.58 3.13 -0.88
N SER A 36 -13.18 1.97 -0.64
CA SER A 36 -14.26 1.39 -1.46
C SER A 36 -15.66 1.88 -1.09
N LYS A 37 -15.82 2.66 -0.01
CA LYS A 37 -17.13 3.18 0.40
C LYS A 37 -17.40 4.53 -0.23
N SER A 38 -18.65 4.72 -0.64
CA SER A 38 -19.15 6.00 -1.13
C SER A 38 -20.58 6.25 -0.62
N ILE A 39 -20.92 7.52 -0.42
CA ILE A 39 -22.20 7.96 0.13
C ILE A 39 -22.68 9.16 -0.66
N GLU A 40 -23.98 9.21 -0.96
CA GLU A 40 -24.63 10.39 -1.50
C GLU A 40 -24.85 11.43 -0.40
N THR A 41 -24.33 12.64 -0.62
CA THR A 41 -24.41 13.70 0.37
C THR A 41 -24.29 15.07 -0.28
N LYS A 42 -24.79 16.08 0.41
CA LYS A 42 -24.63 17.47 -0.02
C LYS A 42 -23.22 17.93 0.34
N ILE A 43 -22.48 18.34 -0.69
CA ILE A 43 -21.14 18.90 -0.55
C ILE A 43 -21.23 20.40 -0.81
N ASP A 44 -21.02 21.20 0.23
CA ASP A 44 -21.01 22.66 0.18
C ASP A 44 -19.59 23.20 0.37
N ASN A 45 -19.37 24.46 0.00
CA ASN A 45 -18.12 25.14 0.30
C ASN A 45 -18.08 25.55 1.77
N GLN A 46 -16.87 25.55 2.35
CA GLN A 46 -16.62 26.06 3.69
C GLN A 46 -17.17 27.49 3.86
N PRO A 47 -18.07 27.74 4.83
CA PRO A 47 -18.71 29.04 5.00
C PRO A 47 -17.74 30.16 5.39
N ASN A 48 -16.63 29.82 6.06
CA ASN A 48 -15.65 30.78 6.57
C ASN A 48 -14.34 30.78 5.76
N GLY A 49 -14.33 30.20 4.56
CA GLY A 49 -13.12 30.11 3.73
C GLY A 49 -11.99 29.25 4.33
N LYS A 50 -12.30 28.37 5.28
CA LYS A 50 -11.31 27.47 5.88
C LYS A 50 -10.69 26.56 4.81
N GLU A 51 -9.37 26.35 4.88
CA GLU A 51 -8.63 25.43 4.01
C GLU A 51 -8.64 23.99 4.55
N MET A 52 -9.84 23.46 4.84
CA MET A 52 -10.00 22.10 5.35
C MET A 52 -11.29 21.44 4.87
N ILE A 53 -11.35 20.13 5.01
CA ILE A 53 -12.55 19.33 4.78
C ILE A 53 -13.23 19.11 6.13
N SER A 54 -14.54 19.30 6.19
CA SER A 54 -15.32 18.98 7.39
C SER A 54 -16.38 17.95 7.03
N LEU A 55 -16.42 16.86 7.79
CA LEU A 55 -17.43 15.81 7.68
C LEU A 55 -18.33 15.88 8.91
N SER A 56 -19.65 15.81 8.75
CA SER A 56 -20.50 15.51 9.90
C SER A 56 -20.21 14.11 10.44
N GLU A 57 -20.42 13.90 11.75
CA GLU A 57 -20.14 12.64 12.43
C GLU A 57 -20.81 11.43 11.76
N ASP A 58 -22.08 11.57 11.36
CA ASP A 58 -22.84 10.52 10.67
C ASP A 58 -22.23 10.14 9.31
N ILE A 59 -21.63 11.10 8.58
CA ILE A 59 -20.97 10.84 7.31
C ILE A 59 -19.63 10.12 7.55
N ALA A 60 -18.86 10.56 8.55
CA ALA A 60 -17.61 9.91 8.93
C ALA A 60 -17.83 8.46 9.38
N GLU A 61 -18.87 8.20 10.18
CA GLU A 61 -19.24 6.85 10.62
C GLU A 61 -19.64 5.94 9.46
N GLN A 62 -20.50 6.42 8.56
CA GLN A 62 -20.94 5.64 7.40
C GLN A 62 -19.78 5.32 6.44
N LEU A 63 -18.83 6.25 6.26
CA LEU A 63 -17.59 6.03 5.49
C LEU A 63 -16.59 5.13 6.21
N ASN A 64 -16.77 4.86 7.51
CA ASN A 64 -15.75 4.29 8.38
C ASN A 64 -14.42 5.07 8.31
N PHE A 65 -14.52 6.39 8.36
CA PHE A 65 -13.38 7.30 8.32
C PHE A 65 -12.72 7.39 9.70
N PRO A 66 -11.41 7.13 9.83
CA PRO A 66 -10.73 7.22 11.12
C PRO A 66 -10.28 8.65 11.44
N ASP A 67 -10.65 9.18 12.61
CA ASP A 67 -10.19 10.50 13.08
C ASP A 67 -8.73 10.46 13.54
N LEU A 68 -7.82 10.66 12.60
CA LEU A 68 -6.37 10.65 12.81
C LEU A 68 -5.70 12.00 12.53
N LYS A 69 -6.47 13.05 12.25
CA LYS A 69 -5.98 14.41 11.93
C LYS A 69 -4.81 14.41 10.94
N VAL A 70 -4.94 13.59 9.88
CA VAL A 70 -3.96 13.48 8.80
C VAL A 70 -4.42 14.38 7.65
N PRO A 71 -3.56 15.27 7.12
CA PRO A 71 -3.88 15.97 5.90
C PRO A 71 -3.89 14.98 4.72
N LEU A 72 -4.96 14.99 3.92
CA LEU A 72 -5.16 14.05 2.82
C LEU A 72 -5.33 14.78 1.50
N HIS A 73 -5.02 14.10 0.40
CA HIS A 73 -5.40 14.58 -0.91
C HIS A 73 -6.90 14.38 -1.14
N ILE A 74 -7.41 15.18 -2.07
CA ILE A 74 -8.72 14.98 -2.67
C ILE A 74 -8.56 14.70 -4.15
N PHE A 75 -9.46 13.87 -4.68
CA PHE A 75 -9.61 13.63 -6.10
C PHE A 75 -11.07 13.80 -6.44
N ILE A 76 -11.34 14.34 -7.63
CA ILE A 76 -12.70 14.50 -8.14
C ILE A 76 -12.75 13.72 -9.43
N ASP A 77 -13.69 12.79 -9.49
CA ASP A 77 -13.99 12.00 -10.68
C ASP A 77 -15.52 11.96 -10.82
N ASP A 78 -16.00 12.37 -11.99
CA ASP A 78 -17.41 12.69 -12.26
C ASP A 78 -18.05 13.58 -11.19
N GLU A 79 -18.99 13.05 -10.41
CA GLU A 79 -19.73 13.72 -9.34
C GLU A 79 -19.27 13.27 -7.93
N THR A 80 -18.15 12.55 -7.84
CA THR A 80 -17.64 11.95 -6.61
C THR A 80 -16.36 12.63 -6.14
N LEU A 81 -16.37 13.07 -4.88
CA LEU A 81 -15.21 13.55 -4.15
C LEU A 81 -14.56 12.39 -3.37
N PHE A 82 -13.35 12.02 -3.73
CA PHE A 82 -12.56 11.01 -3.04
C PHE A 82 -11.62 11.68 -2.03
N ILE A 83 -11.66 11.23 -0.77
CA ILE A 83 -10.68 11.59 0.26
C ILE A 83 -9.65 10.45 0.35
N GLY A 84 -8.36 10.77 0.24
CA GLY A 84 -7.30 9.77 0.45
C GLY A 84 -6.01 10.04 -0.34
N PRO A 85 -5.33 8.98 -0.84
CA PRO A 85 -5.78 7.60 -0.93
C PRO A 85 -5.71 6.86 0.43
N LEU A 86 -6.61 5.90 0.62
CA LEU A 86 -6.52 4.85 1.64
C LEU A 86 -5.61 3.73 1.12
N VAL A 87 -4.51 3.47 1.83
CA VAL A 87 -3.45 2.53 1.38
C VAL A 87 -3.35 1.36 2.34
N GLY A 88 -3.72 0.17 1.89
CA GLY A 88 -3.58 -1.05 2.69
C GLY A 88 -2.20 -1.67 2.52
N ILE A 89 -1.47 -1.90 3.61
CA ILE A 89 -0.18 -2.60 3.59
C ILE A 89 -0.41 -4.02 4.06
N PHE A 90 -0.34 -4.96 3.12
CA PHE A 90 -0.67 -6.36 3.37
C PHE A 90 0.56 -7.15 3.85
N THR A 91 0.45 -7.83 4.98
CA THR A 91 1.53 -8.65 5.57
C THR A 91 0.93 -9.82 6.35
N SER A 92 1.79 -10.73 6.81
CA SER A 92 1.46 -11.81 7.75
C SER A 92 2.25 -11.66 9.06
N GLY A 93 2.16 -12.63 9.98
CA GLY A 93 3.01 -12.72 11.18
C GLY A 93 2.60 -11.77 12.30
N PHE A 94 1.28 -11.63 12.51
CA PHE A 94 0.74 -10.85 13.62
C PHE A 94 0.78 -11.63 14.93
N ILE A 95 0.95 -10.91 16.03
CA ILE A 95 1.01 -11.48 17.39
C ILE A 95 0.11 -10.68 18.33
N PRO A 96 -0.46 -11.29 19.39
CA PRO A 96 -1.43 -10.65 20.29
C PRO A 96 -0.77 -9.69 21.30
N PHE A 97 0.20 -8.87 20.85
CA PHE A 97 0.88 -7.87 21.66
C PHE A 97 0.63 -6.47 21.09
N PRO A 98 -0.23 -5.64 21.71
CA PRO A 98 -0.65 -4.36 21.15
C PRO A 98 0.49 -3.38 20.83
N ILE A 99 1.59 -3.43 21.58
CA ILE A 99 2.76 -2.54 21.38
C ILE A 99 3.59 -2.98 20.16
N ARG A 100 3.59 -4.29 19.85
CA ARG A 100 4.35 -4.89 18.74
C ARG A 100 3.47 -5.88 17.97
N PRO A 101 2.39 -5.41 17.32
CA PRO A 101 1.40 -6.31 16.73
C PRO A 101 1.93 -7.14 15.55
N ILE A 102 3.10 -6.78 15.01
CA ILE A 102 3.78 -7.48 13.90
C ILE A 102 5.20 -7.94 14.34
N GLY A 103 5.39 -8.17 15.64
CA GLY A 103 6.66 -8.61 16.23
C GLY A 103 7.81 -7.65 15.97
N GLU A 104 8.99 -8.20 15.64
CA GLU A 104 10.20 -7.40 15.35
C GLU A 104 10.03 -6.43 14.17
N ARG A 105 9.07 -6.69 13.27
CA ARG A 105 8.78 -5.80 12.13
C ARG A 105 7.88 -4.62 12.50
N SER A 106 7.34 -4.56 13.72
CA SER A 106 6.51 -3.43 14.14
C SER A 106 7.23 -2.09 14.02
N LEU A 107 8.51 -2.00 14.41
CA LEU A 107 9.24 -0.73 14.25
C LEU A 107 9.41 -0.32 12.78
N PHE A 108 9.62 -1.29 11.90
CA PHE A 108 9.69 -1.06 10.46
C PHE A 108 8.37 -0.47 9.94
N PHE A 109 7.23 -1.10 10.24
CA PHE A 109 5.93 -0.61 9.79
C PHE A 109 5.54 0.72 10.45
N ALA A 110 5.87 0.94 11.72
CA ALA A 110 5.66 2.22 12.38
C ALA A 110 6.37 3.37 11.66
N LYS A 111 7.62 3.17 11.22
CA LYS A 111 8.37 4.13 10.39
C LYS A 111 7.74 4.31 9.01
N LEU A 112 7.26 3.24 8.39
CA LEU A 112 6.57 3.32 7.10
C LEU A 112 5.24 4.09 7.19
N LEU A 113 4.51 3.96 8.29
CA LEU A 113 3.24 4.64 8.53
C LEU A 113 3.40 6.09 9.04
N SER A 114 4.60 6.48 9.50
CA SER A 114 4.84 7.83 10.05
C SER A 114 4.90 8.90 8.95
N VAL A 115 5.23 8.55 7.71
CA VAL A 115 5.30 9.48 6.57
C VAL A 115 3.93 9.91 6.01
N LYS A 116 2.82 9.42 6.58
CA LYS A 116 1.45 9.71 6.12
C LYS A 116 1.15 11.20 5.94
N LYS A 117 1.65 12.06 6.85
CA LYS A 117 1.43 13.51 6.80
C LYS A 117 2.16 14.17 5.63
N SER A 118 3.37 13.72 5.29
CA SER A 118 4.12 14.29 4.16
C SER A 118 3.60 13.78 2.82
N VAL A 119 3.17 12.51 2.77
CA VAL A 119 2.63 11.89 1.56
C VAL A 119 1.20 12.34 1.26
N GLY A 120 0.41 12.70 2.27
CA GLY A 120 -1.00 13.06 2.08
C GLY A 120 -1.91 11.85 1.84
N ALA A 121 -1.55 10.70 2.42
CA ALA A 121 -2.28 9.44 2.28
C ALA A 121 -2.58 8.84 3.66
N MET A 122 -3.51 7.89 3.69
CA MET A 122 -3.90 7.19 4.91
C MET A 122 -3.47 5.72 4.83
N PRO A 123 -2.22 5.40 5.21
CA PRO A 123 -1.74 4.02 5.19
C PRO A 123 -2.12 3.29 6.48
N PHE A 124 -2.38 1.99 6.37
CA PHE A 124 -2.58 1.07 7.49
C PHE A 124 -2.02 -0.32 7.17
N VAL A 125 -1.82 -1.13 8.20
CA VAL A 125 -1.32 -2.51 8.06
C VAL A 125 -2.46 -3.49 8.34
N PHE A 126 -2.56 -4.54 7.52
CA PHE A 126 -3.52 -5.61 7.73
C PHE A 126 -3.00 -6.94 7.20
N GLY A 127 -3.76 -7.99 7.50
CA GLY A 127 -3.52 -9.36 7.06
C GLY A 127 -4.85 -10.07 6.97
N GLU A 128 -4.82 -11.34 6.57
CA GLU A 128 -5.99 -12.18 6.38
C GLU A 128 -7.01 -12.09 7.52
N GLN A 129 -6.56 -12.29 8.77
CA GLN A 129 -7.44 -12.35 9.93
C GLN A 129 -8.12 -11.01 10.30
N HIS A 130 -7.77 -9.93 9.60
CA HIS A 130 -8.35 -8.61 9.81
C HIS A 130 -9.46 -8.28 8.81
N ILE A 131 -9.67 -9.12 7.80
CA ILE A 131 -10.63 -8.87 6.72
C ILE A 131 -12.01 -9.41 7.12
N ASP A 132 -13.00 -8.52 7.11
CA ASP A 132 -14.42 -8.86 7.23
C ASP A 132 -15.03 -8.78 5.81
N TRP A 133 -15.13 -9.93 5.17
CA TRP A 133 -15.65 -10.04 3.80
C TRP A 133 -17.14 -9.76 3.71
N ASP A 134 -17.90 -10.04 4.77
CA ASP A 134 -19.35 -9.87 4.79
C ASP A 134 -19.72 -8.39 4.85
N GLN A 135 -18.95 -7.61 5.62
CA GLN A 135 -19.15 -6.16 5.75
C GLN A 135 -18.34 -5.35 4.74
N GLY A 136 -17.37 -5.96 4.04
CA GLY A 136 -16.45 -5.25 3.17
C GLY A 136 -15.52 -4.29 3.93
N LEU A 137 -15.12 -4.67 5.14
CA LEU A 137 -14.32 -3.86 6.06
C LEU A 137 -13.02 -4.56 6.43
N ILE A 138 -12.02 -3.78 6.85
CA ILE A 138 -10.78 -4.27 7.41
C ILE A 138 -10.56 -3.64 8.78
N SER A 139 -10.26 -4.48 9.78
CA SER A 139 -9.74 -4.03 11.08
C SER A 139 -8.26 -3.68 10.95
N GLY A 140 -7.98 -2.50 10.40
CA GLY A 140 -6.64 -2.04 10.06
C GLY A 140 -5.85 -1.52 11.26
N LEU A 141 -4.54 -1.80 11.27
CA LEU A 141 -3.60 -1.28 12.26
C LEU A 141 -2.95 0.00 11.74
N PHE A 142 -3.20 1.10 12.44
CA PHE A 142 -2.64 2.42 12.19
C PHE A 142 -1.55 2.71 13.23
N TYR A 143 -0.55 3.49 12.85
CA TYR A 143 0.45 4.00 13.78
C TYR A 143 0.34 5.51 13.85
N HIS A 144 0.04 6.05 15.03
CA HIS A 144 -0.12 7.48 15.27
C HIS A 144 0.62 7.88 16.56
N ASP A 145 0.43 9.12 17.02
CA ASP A 145 1.30 9.78 18.00
C ASP A 145 1.33 9.02 19.35
N ASN A 146 0.27 8.28 19.66
CA ASN A 146 0.15 7.45 20.86
C ASN A 146 0.42 5.94 20.60
N GLY A 147 1.07 5.60 19.48
CA GLY A 147 1.39 4.23 19.10
C GLY A 147 0.39 3.57 18.17
N TRP A 148 0.31 2.23 18.25
CA TRP A 148 -0.57 1.41 17.43
C TRP A 148 -2.03 1.56 17.85
N LYS A 149 -2.92 1.75 16.88
CA LYS A 149 -4.37 1.82 17.05
C LYS A 149 -5.06 1.00 15.97
N THR A 150 -6.20 0.43 16.30
CA THR A 150 -7.01 -0.34 15.35
C THR A 150 -8.26 0.46 14.99
N PHE A 151 -8.54 0.56 13.69
CA PHE A 151 -9.79 1.15 13.17
C PHE A 151 -10.39 0.20 12.14
N LYS A 152 -11.72 0.12 12.11
CA LYS A 152 -12.42 -0.47 10.97
C LYS A 152 -12.43 0.55 9.85
N VAL A 153 -11.97 0.16 8.67
CA VAL A 153 -11.94 0.97 7.46
C VAL A 153 -12.47 0.17 6.28
N PRO A 154 -13.00 0.80 5.22
CA PRO A 154 -13.40 0.10 4.02
C PRO A 154 -12.19 -0.49 3.29
N PHE A 155 -12.43 -1.25 2.22
CA PHE A 155 -11.33 -1.72 1.39
C PHE A 155 -10.52 -0.56 0.81
N PRO A 156 -9.18 -0.68 0.75
CA PRO A 156 -8.31 0.42 0.36
C PRO A 156 -8.39 0.71 -1.14
N ASN A 157 -7.93 1.89 -1.55
CA ASN A 157 -7.80 2.25 -2.95
C ASN A 157 -6.64 1.50 -3.64
N VAL A 158 -5.64 1.07 -2.87
CA VAL A 158 -4.48 0.32 -3.35
C VAL A 158 -3.91 -0.52 -2.22
N ILE A 159 -3.39 -1.70 -2.57
CA ILE A 159 -2.69 -2.57 -1.62
C ILE A 159 -1.20 -2.60 -1.95
N TYR A 160 -0.37 -2.41 -0.93
CA TYR A 160 1.07 -2.60 -0.99
C TYR A 160 1.44 -3.96 -0.36
N ASP A 161 1.96 -4.87 -1.19
CA ASP A 161 2.43 -6.18 -0.76
C ASP A 161 3.71 -6.09 0.07
N ARG A 162 3.62 -6.56 1.33
CA ARG A 162 4.74 -6.64 2.28
C ARG A 162 4.77 -7.98 3.00
N LEU A 163 4.36 -9.06 2.33
CA LEU A 163 4.58 -10.41 2.83
C LEU A 163 6.09 -10.63 3.10
N PRO A 164 6.45 -11.23 4.25
CA PRO A 164 7.83 -11.24 4.72
C PRO A 164 8.76 -12.15 3.90
N ASN A 165 8.21 -13.16 3.21
CA ASN A 165 8.98 -14.13 2.47
C ASN A 165 8.11 -14.89 1.46
N ARG A 166 8.79 -15.58 0.54
CA ARG A 166 8.19 -16.43 -0.49
C ARG A 166 7.34 -17.58 0.06
N LYS A 167 7.66 -18.07 1.27
CA LYS A 167 6.85 -19.14 1.90
C LYS A 167 5.46 -18.61 2.24
N SER A 168 5.38 -17.41 2.82
CA SER A 168 4.11 -16.74 3.08
C SER A 168 3.37 -16.38 1.78
N GLU A 169 4.07 -15.93 0.75
CA GLU A 169 3.47 -15.65 -0.57
C GLU A 169 2.86 -16.89 -1.23
N ARG A 170 3.49 -18.06 -1.09
CA ARG A 170 3.02 -19.32 -1.70
C ARG A 170 1.86 -19.97 -0.97
N LEU A 171 1.44 -19.45 0.20
CA LEU A 171 0.27 -19.99 0.89
C LEU A 171 -0.97 -19.76 0.02
N ALA A 172 -1.75 -20.83 -0.21
CA ALA A 172 -2.93 -20.78 -1.05
C ALA A 172 -3.93 -19.71 -0.57
N GLU A 173 -4.09 -19.57 0.75
CA GLU A 173 -4.93 -18.55 1.38
C GLU A 173 -4.52 -17.12 0.99
N GLN A 174 -3.22 -16.81 1.04
CA GLN A 174 -2.69 -15.48 0.69
C GLN A 174 -2.90 -15.17 -0.80
N ASN A 175 -2.72 -16.17 -1.67
CA ASN A 175 -3.02 -16.03 -3.09
C ASN A 175 -4.52 -15.84 -3.35
N ASN A 176 -5.39 -16.57 -2.65
CA ASN A 176 -6.84 -16.43 -2.78
C ASN A 176 -7.31 -15.03 -2.36
N ILE A 177 -6.77 -14.49 -1.27
CA ILE A 177 -7.06 -13.12 -0.82
C ILE A 177 -6.65 -12.10 -1.87
N LYS A 178 -5.41 -12.22 -2.38
CA LYS A 178 -4.89 -11.35 -3.43
C LYS A 178 -5.76 -11.39 -4.68
N VAL A 179 -6.05 -12.59 -5.18
CA VAL A 179 -6.92 -12.79 -6.36
C VAL A 179 -8.28 -12.14 -6.11
N ARG A 180 -8.92 -12.43 -4.98
CA ARG A 180 -10.22 -11.88 -4.61
C ARG A 180 -10.22 -10.34 -4.60
N LEU A 181 -9.26 -9.71 -3.92
CA LEU A 181 -9.16 -8.24 -3.86
C LEU A 181 -8.87 -7.62 -5.22
N GLN A 182 -8.11 -8.28 -6.09
CA GLN A 182 -7.82 -7.79 -7.43
C GLN A 182 -8.97 -8.01 -8.42
N SER A 183 -9.67 -9.15 -8.38
CA SER A 183 -10.67 -9.51 -9.39
C SER A 183 -12.09 -9.10 -9.01
N GLU A 184 -12.49 -9.28 -7.75
CA GLU A 184 -13.85 -8.95 -7.30
C GLU A 184 -13.97 -7.47 -6.91
N TYR A 185 -12.93 -6.92 -6.28
CA TYR A 185 -12.94 -5.53 -5.77
C TYR A 185 -12.11 -4.56 -6.62
N LEU A 186 -11.44 -5.06 -7.66
CA LEU A 186 -10.65 -4.25 -8.60
C LEU A 186 -9.56 -3.39 -7.93
N ILE A 187 -9.03 -3.84 -6.79
CA ILE A 187 -8.03 -3.09 -6.03
C ILE A 187 -6.65 -3.34 -6.63
N PRO A 188 -5.93 -2.29 -7.09
CA PRO A 188 -4.57 -2.44 -7.57
C PRO A 188 -3.65 -3.01 -6.47
N TRP A 189 -2.79 -3.94 -6.87
CA TRP A 189 -1.82 -4.60 -6.00
C TRP A 189 -0.39 -4.21 -6.41
N TYR A 190 0.25 -3.41 -5.58
CA TYR A 190 1.58 -2.88 -5.82
C TYR A 190 2.68 -3.73 -5.16
N ASN A 191 3.83 -3.82 -5.83
CA ASN A 191 4.99 -4.63 -5.47
C ASN A 191 4.67 -6.14 -5.34
N PRO A 192 3.95 -6.76 -6.30
CA PRO A 192 3.57 -8.16 -6.19
C PRO A 192 4.80 -9.07 -6.23
N GLY A 193 5.01 -9.80 -5.14
CA GLY A 193 5.89 -10.95 -5.08
C GLY A 193 7.39 -10.67 -5.04
N PHE A 194 8.16 -11.76 -5.03
CA PHE A 194 9.62 -11.71 -4.97
C PHE A 194 10.27 -11.99 -6.32
N PHE A 195 11.21 -11.14 -6.70
CA PHE A 195 11.93 -11.28 -7.95
C PHE A 195 12.75 -12.57 -8.05
N ASN A 196 12.73 -13.20 -9.23
CA ASN A 196 13.68 -14.21 -9.65
C ASN A 196 14.80 -13.53 -10.45
N LYS A 197 16.05 -13.63 -9.99
CA LYS A 197 17.18 -12.95 -10.64
C LYS A 197 17.44 -13.44 -12.07
N LEU A 198 17.18 -14.72 -12.35
CA LEU A 198 17.36 -15.28 -13.67
C LEU A 198 16.25 -14.79 -14.61
N ASP A 199 14.99 -14.80 -14.17
CA ASP A 199 13.86 -14.23 -14.94
C ASP A 199 14.08 -12.72 -15.25
N ILE A 200 14.63 -11.95 -14.30
CA ILE A 200 15.02 -10.55 -14.58
C ILE A 200 16.08 -10.50 -15.67
N PHE A 201 17.16 -11.30 -15.56
CA PHE A 201 18.21 -11.32 -16.57
C PHE A 201 17.66 -11.72 -17.95
N ASP A 202 16.88 -12.81 -18.02
CA ASP A 202 16.28 -13.34 -19.24
C ASP A 202 15.37 -12.33 -19.94
N ARG A 203 14.71 -11.44 -19.18
CA ARG A 203 13.90 -10.34 -19.74
C ARG A 203 14.76 -9.18 -20.20
N LEU A 204 15.77 -8.78 -19.43
CA LEU A 204 16.60 -7.62 -19.74
C LEU A 204 17.55 -7.88 -20.90
N ILE A 205 18.05 -9.11 -21.07
CA ILE A 205 18.97 -9.48 -22.16
C ILE A 205 18.29 -9.42 -23.54
N GLN A 206 16.95 -9.42 -23.59
CA GLN A 206 16.18 -9.27 -24.83
C GLN A 206 16.12 -7.81 -25.33
N ASP A 207 16.54 -6.83 -24.51
CA ASP A 207 16.59 -5.42 -24.90
C ASP A 207 18.02 -5.02 -25.26
N ASP A 208 18.29 -4.79 -26.55
CA ASP A 208 19.62 -4.42 -27.06
C ASP A 208 20.21 -3.15 -26.42
N THR A 209 19.35 -2.25 -25.93
CA THR A 209 19.81 -1.03 -25.25
C THR A 209 20.39 -1.31 -23.86
N ILE A 210 19.94 -2.41 -23.23
CA ILE A 210 20.34 -2.86 -21.88
C ILE A 210 21.36 -3.99 -21.95
N ALA A 211 21.23 -4.92 -22.90
CA ALA A 211 21.99 -6.16 -23.00
C ALA A 211 23.51 -5.95 -22.92
N LYS A 212 24.03 -4.91 -23.58
CA LYS A 212 25.46 -4.54 -23.57
C LYS A 212 26.02 -4.15 -22.20
N PHE A 213 25.16 -3.87 -21.23
CA PHE A 213 25.52 -3.51 -19.85
C PHE A 213 25.29 -4.67 -18.86
N LEU A 214 24.75 -5.80 -19.31
CA LEU A 214 24.54 -6.96 -18.47
C LEU A 214 25.80 -7.83 -18.43
N PRO A 215 26.24 -8.30 -17.25
CA PRO A 215 27.30 -9.30 -17.19
C PRO A 215 26.80 -10.63 -17.73
N GLU A 216 27.69 -11.39 -18.34
CA GLU A 216 27.39 -12.77 -18.73
C GLU A 216 26.87 -13.55 -17.51
N THR A 217 25.68 -14.14 -17.65
CA THR A 217 24.98 -14.80 -16.54
C THR A 217 24.37 -16.10 -17.07
N HIS A 218 24.67 -17.20 -16.39
CA HIS A 218 24.13 -18.52 -16.71
C HIS A 218 23.45 -19.16 -15.50
N PRO A 219 22.40 -19.97 -15.70
CA PRO A 219 21.96 -20.90 -14.66
C PRO A 219 23.09 -21.90 -14.36
N PHE A 220 23.31 -22.19 -13.07
CA PHE A 220 24.29 -23.20 -12.70
C PHE A 220 23.79 -24.60 -13.08
N VAL A 221 24.42 -25.21 -14.08
CA VAL A 221 24.14 -26.57 -14.54
C VAL A 221 25.29 -27.52 -14.19
N SER A 222 26.54 -27.06 -14.30
CA SER A 222 27.74 -27.85 -14.01
C SER A 222 28.95 -26.96 -13.72
N PHE A 223 30.02 -27.57 -13.20
CA PHE A 223 31.28 -26.85 -12.91
C PHE A 223 32.06 -26.44 -14.16
N SER A 224 31.87 -27.10 -15.31
CA SER A 224 32.60 -26.73 -16.53
C SER A 224 32.29 -25.30 -17.00
N GLU A 225 31.06 -24.82 -16.74
CA GLU A 225 30.68 -23.44 -17.05
C GLU A 225 31.42 -22.43 -16.16
N ILE A 226 31.60 -22.78 -14.88
CA ILE A 226 32.39 -21.96 -13.94
C ILE A 226 33.84 -21.92 -14.39
N GLU A 227 34.44 -23.07 -14.73
CA GLU A 227 35.83 -23.16 -15.18
C GLU A 227 36.06 -22.34 -16.45
N ARG A 228 35.14 -22.41 -17.42
CA ARG A 228 35.18 -21.59 -18.64
C ARG A 228 35.16 -20.10 -18.30
N MET A 229 34.19 -19.65 -17.49
CA MET A 229 34.05 -18.25 -17.10
C MET A 229 35.23 -17.75 -16.25
N LEU A 230 35.81 -18.59 -15.39
CA LEU A 230 37.04 -18.26 -14.65
C LEU A 230 38.22 -18.08 -15.61
N GLY A 231 38.35 -18.94 -16.62
CA GLY A 231 39.39 -18.79 -17.65
C GLY A 231 39.26 -17.49 -18.45
N GLU A 232 38.03 -17.02 -18.69
CA GLU A 232 37.75 -15.81 -19.47
C GLU A 232 37.82 -14.52 -18.64
N PHE A 233 37.26 -14.51 -17.42
CA PHE A 233 37.09 -13.30 -16.60
C PHE A 233 38.00 -13.24 -15.36
N GLY A 234 38.66 -14.34 -14.99
CA GLY A 234 39.55 -14.44 -13.82
C GLY A 234 38.84 -14.43 -12.46
N HIS A 235 37.53 -14.22 -12.42
CA HIS A 235 36.69 -14.38 -11.23
C HIS A 235 35.23 -14.49 -11.65
N VAL A 236 34.42 -15.17 -10.84
CA VAL A 236 32.96 -15.29 -11.08
C VAL A 236 32.18 -15.09 -9.78
N TYR A 237 30.95 -14.59 -9.90
CA TYR A 237 30.01 -14.50 -8.78
C TYR A 237 28.94 -15.58 -8.88
N ILE A 238 28.87 -16.45 -7.88
CA ILE A 238 27.75 -17.39 -7.71
C ILE A 238 26.74 -16.78 -6.75
N LYS A 239 25.47 -16.79 -7.11
CA LYS A 239 24.37 -16.23 -6.31
C LYS A 239 23.14 -17.13 -6.34
N PRO A 240 22.43 -17.33 -5.21
CA PRO A 240 21.15 -18.02 -5.21
C PRO A 240 20.13 -17.23 -6.02
N VAL A 241 19.46 -17.91 -6.95
CA VAL A 241 18.40 -17.33 -7.81
C VAL A 241 17.31 -16.63 -6.98
N ASN A 242 16.99 -17.18 -5.82
CA ASN A 242 15.93 -16.73 -4.93
C ASN A 242 16.42 -16.03 -3.64
N GLY A 243 17.72 -15.77 -3.52
CA GLY A 243 18.30 -15.12 -2.34
C GLY A 243 17.99 -13.62 -2.25
N SER A 244 18.15 -13.04 -1.07
CA SER A 244 18.03 -11.60 -0.81
C SER A 244 19.17 -11.12 0.10
N LEU A 245 19.34 -9.80 0.22
CA LEU A 245 20.32 -9.17 1.14
C LEU A 245 21.78 -9.62 0.93
N GLY A 246 22.14 -10.11 -0.27
CA GLY A 246 23.47 -10.63 -0.57
C GLY A 246 23.79 -11.99 0.04
N LEU A 247 22.84 -12.63 0.73
CA LEU A 247 23.05 -13.94 1.36
C LEU A 247 23.32 -15.03 0.31
N GLY A 248 24.40 -15.79 0.54
CA GLY A 248 24.86 -16.87 -0.33
C GLY A 248 25.56 -16.41 -1.61
N ILE A 249 25.88 -15.11 -1.75
CA ILE A 249 26.72 -14.64 -2.85
C ILE A 249 28.17 -14.99 -2.53
N HIS A 250 28.83 -15.68 -3.45
CA HIS A 250 30.23 -16.05 -3.35
C HIS A 250 30.99 -15.54 -4.58
N GLN A 251 32.14 -14.93 -4.36
CA GLN A 251 33.13 -14.69 -5.40
C GLN A 251 34.07 -15.90 -5.45
N ILE A 252 34.29 -16.43 -6.64
CA ILE A 252 35.28 -17.47 -6.92
C ILE A 252 36.38 -16.82 -7.76
N LEU A 253 37.63 -17.12 -7.40
CA LEU A 253 38.84 -16.66 -8.05
C LEU A 253 39.56 -17.87 -8.67
#